data_AF-A0A0N1PHD2-F1
#
_entry.id   AF-A0A0N1PHD2-F1
#
_cell.length_a   1.000
_cell.length_b   1.000
_cell.length_c   1.000
_cell.angle_alpha   90.00
_cell.angle_beta   90.00
_cell.angle_gamma   90.00
#
_symmetry.space_group_name_H-M   'P 1'
#
loop_
_entity.id
_entity.type
_entity.pdbx_description
1 polymer ?
#
loop_
_entity_poly.entity_id
_entity_poly.type
_entity_poly.pdbx_seq_one_letter_code
_entity_poly.pdbx_strand_id
1 'polypeptide(L)'
;MSLYNFKKIAVVPTAKDFIDIILSKTQRKTPTVVHKHYKITRIRAFYIRKVKFTQQNFHDRLSRIIQEFPKLDDVHPFYADLMNVLYDKDHYKLGLGQLNTARHLIDNVAKDYVRLLKYGDSLYRCKQLKRAALGRMATIMKRQGANLTYLEQVRQHLARLPSIDPYTRTIIICGFPNVGKSSFINKITRADVEVQPYAFTTKSLYVGHTDYKYLRWQITRADVEVQPYAFTTKSLYVGHTDYKYLRWQLDVVVFYNTVYDVNVADLQKNYSEIPEEERHDPIPEFWEGHNIADYIDPEIFDKLAELEKEEEVREAGGMYAVPKIELDETMREIREITTQIRHNYLLTPNDSNRCRYLSTGLSVDMSETREAHFTRTVSRSRSRSLSAPAAKRARTDRTVSRPPRDTQGVKDVAMQKRAKKMAHVAIAKKTKKMGLKGEADRFIGTKMPKHLFAGKRGVGKTDRR
;
A
#
# COMPACT_ATOMS: atom_id res chain seq x y z
N MET A 1 -3.66 -34.31 2.35
CA MET A 1 -3.70 -33.14 3.26
C MET A 1 -4.66 -32.16 2.60
N SER A 2 -5.76 -31.71 3.23
CA SER A 2 -6.74 -30.89 2.50
C SER A 2 -6.06 -29.60 2.01
N LEU A 3 -6.15 -29.33 0.71
CA LEU A 3 -5.50 -28.16 0.09
C LEU A 3 -6.03 -26.85 0.69
N TYR A 4 -7.31 -26.83 1.07
CA TYR A 4 -7.97 -25.67 1.65
C TYR A 4 -8.69 -26.07 2.95
N ASN A 5 -8.58 -25.24 3.98
CA ASN A 5 -9.27 -25.43 5.26
C ASN A 5 -9.94 -24.12 5.69
N PHE A 6 -11.21 -23.99 5.29
CA PHE A 6 -12.02 -22.80 5.56
C PHE A 6 -12.48 -22.67 7.02
N LYS A 7 -12.20 -23.67 7.87
CA LYS A 7 -12.56 -23.62 9.30
C LYS A 7 -11.59 -22.79 10.14
N LYS A 8 -10.43 -22.41 9.60
CA LYS A 8 -9.40 -21.63 10.32
C LYS A 8 -9.65 -20.13 10.36
N ILE A 9 -10.66 -19.63 9.64
CA ILE A 9 -10.97 -18.20 9.56
C ILE A 9 -11.53 -17.71 10.90
N ALA A 10 -10.92 -16.66 11.47
CA ALA A 10 -11.36 -16.09 12.74
C ALA A 10 -12.71 -15.39 12.60
N VAL A 11 -13.45 -15.34 13.71
CA VAL A 11 -14.75 -14.66 13.77
C VAL A 11 -14.59 -13.17 13.48
N VAL A 12 -15.43 -12.68 12.56
CA VAL A 12 -15.53 -11.28 12.18
C VAL A 12 -16.61 -10.62 13.07
N PRO A 13 -16.23 -9.73 14.00
CA PRO A 13 -17.22 -9.12 14.89
C PRO A 13 -17.98 -8.02 14.16
N THR A 14 -19.16 -7.68 14.69
CA THR A 14 -19.97 -6.54 14.20
C THR A 14 -19.19 -5.23 14.34
N ALA A 15 -19.54 -4.19 13.56
CA ALA A 15 -18.84 -2.90 13.64
C ALA A 15 -18.84 -2.29 15.05
N LYS A 16 -19.93 -2.46 15.81
CA LYS A 16 -20.04 -1.97 17.19
C LYS A 16 -19.06 -2.70 18.11
N ASP A 17 -19.13 -4.04 18.11
CA ASP A 17 -18.26 -4.87 18.95
C ASP A 17 -16.79 -4.68 18.58
N PHE A 18 -16.49 -4.53 17.28
CA PHE A 18 -15.16 -4.26 16.77
C PHE A 18 -14.57 -2.97 17.38
N ILE A 19 -15.36 -1.89 17.40
CA ILE A 19 -14.96 -0.61 17.99
C ILE A 19 -14.78 -0.75 19.50
N ASP A 20 -15.73 -1.39 20.19
CA ASP A 20 -15.70 -1.54 21.64
C ASP A 20 -14.51 -2.37 22.11
N ILE A 21 -14.19 -3.47 21.41
CA ILE A 21 -13.01 -4.30 21.68
C ILE A 21 -11.73 -3.46 21.58
N ILE A 22 -11.58 -2.64 20.53
CA ILE A 22 -10.35 -1.87 20.30
C ILE A 22 -10.22 -0.69 21.25
N LEU A 23 -11.30 0.04 21.51
CA LEU A 23 -11.29 1.15 22.47
C LEU A 23 -11.05 0.64 23.90
N SER A 24 -11.69 -0.47 24.28
CA SER A 24 -11.44 -1.16 25.55
C SER A 24 -9.98 -1.61 25.68
N LYS A 25 -9.40 -2.21 24.62
CA LYS A 25 -8.00 -2.62 24.60
C LYS A 25 -7.05 -1.43 24.72
N THR A 26 -7.37 -0.30 24.07
CA THR A 26 -6.60 0.94 24.17
C THR A 26 -6.61 1.48 25.59
N GLN A 27 -7.76 1.50 26.26
CA GLN A 27 -7.88 1.98 27.64
C GLN A 27 -7.13 1.09 28.63
N ARG A 28 -7.22 -0.24 28.49
CA ARG A 28 -6.57 -1.20 29.39
C ARG A 28 -5.05 -1.28 29.22
N LYS A 29 -4.54 -1.20 27.98
CA LYS A 29 -3.11 -1.40 27.69
C LYS A 29 -2.26 -0.13 27.65
N THR A 30 -2.86 1.06 27.69
CA THR A 30 -2.12 2.33 27.69
C THR A 30 -2.37 3.10 28.98
N PRO A 31 -1.38 3.88 29.49
CA PRO A 31 -1.56 4.66 30.71
C PRO A 31 -2.76 5.61 30.58
N THR A 32 -3.50 5.82 31.66
CA THR A 32 -4.78 6.56 31.66
C THR A 32 -4.69 7.94 32.31
N VAL A 33 -3.83 8.09 33.33
CA VAL A 33 -3.72 9.32 34.11
C VAL A 33 -2.69 10.28 33.50
N VAL A 34 -3.08 11.54 33.34
CA VAL A 34 -2.21 12.66 32.95
C VAL A 34 -2.69 13.94 33.65
N HIS A 35 -1.75 14.72 34.19
CA HIS A 35 -2.05 15.97 34.87
C HIS A 35 -1.63 17.19 34.04
N LYS A 36 -2.29 18.33 34.28
CA LYS A 36 -2.07 19.59 33.56
C LYS A 36 -0.66 20.18 33.78
N HIS A 37 -0.04 19.93 34.93
CA HIS A 37 1.27 20.47 35.31
C HIS A 37 2.46 19.71 34.71
N TYR A 38 2.23 18.61 33.98
CA TYR A 38 3.32 17.89 33.31
C TYR A 38 3.90 18.69 32.15
N LYS A 39 5.21 18.49 31.88
CA LYS A 39 5.87 19.04 30.69
C LYS A 39 5.07 18.70 29.43
N ILE A 40 4.88 19.67 28.54
CA ILE A 40 4.08 19.51 27.32
C ILE A 40 4.55 18.35 26.44
N THR A 41 5.85 18.08 26.42
CA THR A 41 6.46 16.94 25.71
C THR A 41 5.89 15.59 26.19
N ARG A 42 5.70 15.42 27.51
CA ARG A 42 5.11 14.22 28.11
C ARG A 42 3.61 14.10 27.78
N ILE A 43 2.87 15.22 27.80
CA ILE A 43 1.45 15.26 27.44
C ILE A 43 1.25 14.88 25.96
N ARG A 44 2.05 15.44 25.05
CA ARG A 44 2.03 15.09 23.63
C ARG A 44 2.34 13.61 23.42
N ALA A 45 3.42 13.10 24.02
CA ALA A 45 3.81 11.70 23.92
C ALA A 45 2.71 10.74 24.44
N PHE A 46 2.03 11.12 25.53
CA PHE A 46 0.91 10.36 26.08
C PHE A 46 -0.24 10.19 25.08
N TYR A 47 -0.70 11.28 24.44
CA TYR A 47 -1.80 11.21 23.47
C TYR A 47 -1.38 10.62 22.11
N ILE A 48 -0.15 10.87 21.65
CA ILE A 48 0.41 10.24 20.46
C ILE A 48 0.43 8.71 20.63
N ARG A 49 0.84 8.22 21.80
CA ARG A 49 0.83 6.79 22.11
C ARG A 49 -0.58 6.20 22.01
N LYS A 50 -1.61 6.90 22.52
CA LYS A 50 -2.99 6.41 22.43
C LYS A 50 -3.47 6.33 20.97
N VAL A 51 -3.27 7.38 20.18
CA VAL A 51 -3.70 7.39 18.77
C VAL A 51 -2.97 6.30 17.96
N LYS A 52 -1.65 6.18 18.10
CA LYS A 52 -0.87 5.13 17.42
C LYS A 52 -1.26 3.72 17.87
N PHE A 53 -1.45 3.52 19.17
CA PHE A 53 -1.85 2.21 19.69
C PHE A 53 -3.21 1.78 19.13
N THR A 54 -4.18 2.69 19.08
CA THR A 54 -5.49 2.39 18.49
C THR A 54 -5.38 2.09 16.99
N GLN A 55 -4.63 2.89 16.22
CA GLN A 55 -4.40 2.64 14.80
C GLN A 55 -3.77 1.27 14.56
N GLN A 56 -2.72 0.90 15.30
CA GLN A 56 -2.08 -0.40 15.14
C GLN A 56 -3.06 -1.56 15.37
N ASN A 57 -3.92 -1.46 16.41
CA ASN A 57 -4.90 -2.51 16.67
C ASN A 57 -5.98 -2.63 15.58
N PHE A 58 -6.43 -1.50 15.01
CA PHE A 58 -7.29 -1.51 13.84
C PHE A 58 -6.60 -2.17 12.64
N HIS A 59 -5.37 -1.76 12.36
CA HIS A 59 -4.56 -2.27 11.25
C HIS A 59 -4.32 -3.78 11.36
N ASP A 60 -3.90 -4.27 12.53
CA ASP A 60 -3.61 -5.68 12.76
C ASP A 60 -4.87 -6.54 12.62
N ARG A 61 -6.01 -6.07 13.16
CA ARG A 61 -7.25 -6.83 13.11
C ARG A 61 -7.84 -6.87 11.71
N LEU A 62 -7.85 -5.74 10.99
CA LEU A 62 -8.29 -5.69 9.59
C LEU A 62 -7.38 -6.52 8.69
N SER A 63 -6.06 -6.43 8.87
CA SER A 63 -5.10 -7.22 8.07
C SER A 63 -5.27 -8.72 8.30
N ARG A 64 -5.53 -9.14 9.56
CA ARG A 64 -5.85 -10.53 9.86
C ARG A 64 -7.08 -11.02 9.11
N ILE A 65 -8.17 -10.25 9.13
CA ILE A 65 -9.40 -10.59 8.40
C ILE A 65 -9.10 -10.75 6.91
N ILE A 66 -8.44 -9.77 6.29
CA ILE A 66 -8.13 -9.77 4.85
C ILE A 66 -7.23 -10.96 4.45
N GLN A 67 -6.31 -11.38 5.32
CA GLN A 67 -5.37 -12.48 5.04
C GLN A 67 -5.97 -13.88 5.26
N GLU A 68 -6.91 -14.01 6.19
CA GLU A 68 -7.52 -15.31 6.48
C GLU A 68 -8.58 -15.72 5.44
N PHE A 69 -9.21 -14.74 4.79
CA PHE A 69 -10.14 -15.00 3.69
C PHE A 69 -9.40 -15.46 2.42
N PRO A 70 -9.88 -16.52 1.75
CA PRO A 70 -9.26 -17.03 0.53
C PRO A 70 -9.43 -16.04 -0.62
N LYS A 71 -8.33 -15.77 -1.33
CA LYS A 71 -8.38 -14.96 -2.55
C LYS A 71 -8.90 -15.81 -3.70
N LEU A 72 -10.03 -15.43 -4.28
CA LEU A 72 -10.68 -16.20 -5.35
C LEU A 72 -9.79 -16.43 -6.58
N ASP A 73 -8.84 -15.53 -6.86
CA ASP A 73 -7.96 -15.64 -8.03
C ASP A 73 -6.78 -16.60 -7.81
N ASP A 74 -6.37 -16.85 -6.56
CA ASP A 74 -5.24 -17.72 -6.21
C ASP A 74 -5.70 -19.15 -5.84
N VAL A 75 -7.01 -19.38 -5.78
CA VAL A 75 -7.62 -20.64 -5.36
C VAL A 75 -7.89 -21.52 -6.59
N HIS A 76 -7.92 -22.84 -6.40
CA HIS A 76 -8.24 -23.80 -7.46
C HIS A 76 -9.56 -23.44 -8.18
N PRO A 77 -9.64 -23.54 -9.52
CA PRO A 77 -10.83 -23.17 -10.30
C PRO A 77 -12.14 -23.72 -9.76
N PHE A 78 -12.17 -25.00 -9.37
CA PHE A 78 -13.33 -25.63 -8.70
C PHE A 78 -13.91 -24.82 -7.53
N TYR A 79 -13.05 -24.34 -6.62
CA TYR A 79 -13.50 -23.56 -5.46
C TYR A 79 -13.80 -22.12 -5.83
N ALA A 80 -13.10 -21.55 -6.82
CA ALA A 80 -13.39 -20.22 -7.33
C ALA A 80 -14.79 -20.16 -7.96
N ASP A 81 -15.16 -21.16 -8.76
CA ASP A 81 -16.46 -21.28 -9.39
C ASP A 81 -17.56 -21.58 -8.37
N LEU A 82 -17.29 -22.50 -7.42
CA LEU A 82 -18.21 -22.77 -6.32
C LEU A 82 -18.50 -21.50 -5.49
N MET A 83 -17.47 -20.71 -5.19
CA MET A 83 -17.64 -19.45 -4.46
C MET A 83 -18.35 -18.38 -5.30
N ASN A 84 -18.14 -18.37 -6.63
CA ASN A 84 -18.85 -17.47 -7.53
C ASN A 84 -20.35 -17.74 -7.51
N VAL A 85 -20.76 -19.01 -7.59
CA VAL A 85 -22.18 -19.42 -7.54
C VAL A 85 -22.80 -19.11 -6.17
N LEU A 86 -22.07 -19.34 -5.08
CA LEU A 86 -22.61 -19.19 -3.72
C LEU A 86 -22.68 -17.75 -3.20
N TYR A 87 -21.69 -16.90 -3.54
CA TYR A 87 -21.49 -15.63 -2.84
C TYR A 87 -21.40 -14.41 -3.74
N ASP A 88 -21.51 -14.59 -5.06
CA ASP A 88 -21.15 -13.60 -6.08
C ASP A 88 -19.70 -13.11 -5.93
N LYS A 89 -18.86 -13.43 -6.92
CA LYS A 89 -17.43 -13.07 -6.92
C LYS A 89 -17.24 -11.56 -6.74
N ASP A 90 -18.11 -10.75 -7.32
CA ASP A 90 -17.94 -9.29 -7.31
C ASP A 90 -18.28 -8.71 -5.95
N HIS A 91 -19.39 -9.15 -5.34
CA HIS A 91 -19.76 -8.70 -4.00
C HIS A 91 -18.72 -9.10 -2.95
N TYR A 92 -18.19 -10.33 -3.05
CA TYR A 92 -17.12 -10.82 -2.17
C TYR A 92 -15.84 -9.97 -2.29
N LYS A 93 -15.38 -9.72 -3.52
CA LYS A 93 -14.18 -8.89 -3.78
C LYS A 93 -14.39 -7.45 -3.34
N LEU A 94 -15.56 -6.87 -3.60
CA LEU A 94 -15.90 -5.52 -3.15
C LEU A 94 -15.88 -5.41 -1.63
N GLY A 95 -16.44 -6.38 -0.90
CA GLY A 95 -16.43 -6.41 0.57
C GLY A 95 -15.00 -6.39 1.14
N LEU A 96 -14.12 -7.26 0.65
CA LEU A 96 -12.71 -7.30 1.06
C LEU A 96 -11.95 -6.03 0.63
N GLY A 97 -12.22 -5.51 -0.57
CA GLY A 97 -11.64 -4.28 -1.09
C GLY A 97 -12.00 -3.06 -0.23
N GLN A 98 -13.26 -2.94 0.19
CA GLN A 98 -13.71 -1.87 1.06
C GLN A 98 -13.08 -1.95 2.46
N LEU A 99 -12.84 -3.15 3.01
CA LEU A 99 -12.07 -3.29 4.25
C LEU A 99 -10.60 -2.87 4.08
N ASN A 100 -9.97 -3.19 2.95
CA ASN A 100 -8.61 -2.76 2.69
C ASN A 100 -8.49 -1.24 2.53
N THR A 101 -9.45 -0.59 1.86
CA THR A 101 -9.49 0.88 1.79
C THR A 101 -9.73 1.50 3.17
N ALA A 102 -10.62 0.93 3.99
CA ALA A 102 -10.83 1.36 5.37
C ALA A 102 -9.55 1.27 6.23
N ARG A 103 -8.77 0.20 6.06
CA ARG A 103 -7.45 0.05 6.71
C ARG A 103 -6.52 1.22 6.36
N HIS A 104 -6.38 1.53 5.07
CA HIS A 104 -5.54 2.65 4.62
C HIS A 104 -6.05 4.02 5.09
N LEU A 105 -7.36 4.23 5.11
CA LEU A 105 -7.96 5.46 5.63
C LEU A 105 -7.65 5.66 7.12
N ILE A 106 -7.73 4.60 7.94
CA ILE A 106 -7.39 4.65 9.36
C ILE A 106 -5.91 5.00 9.57
N ASP A 107 -5.02 4.41 8.77
CA ASP A 107 -3.59 4.70 8.83
C ASP A 107 -3.28 6.16 8.48
N ASN A 108 -3.96 6.72 7.47
CA ASN A 108 -3.81 8.12 7.07
C ASN A 108 -4.34 9.07 8.14
N VAL A 109 -5.53 8.80 8.69
CA VAL A 109 -6.09 9.57 9.81
C VAL A 109 -5.11 9.60 10.99
N ALA A 110 -4.53 8.45 11.36
CA ALA A 110 -3.55 8.39 12.43
C ALA A 110 -2.30 9.25 12.15
N LYS A 111 -1.75 9.15 10.93
CA LYS A 111 -0.57 9.92 10.52
C LYS A 111 -0.81 11.43 10.65
N ASP A 112 -1.96 11.91 10.18
CA ASP A 112 -2.30 13.33 10.21
C ASP A 112 -2.53 13.83 11.63
N TYR A 113 -3.30 13.10 12.46
CA TYR A 113 -3.51 13.49 13.85
C TYR A 113 -2.25 13.41 14.70
N VAL A 114 -1.34 12.47 14.43
CA VAL A 114 -0.03 12.42 15.07
C VAL A 114 0.81 13.64 14.68
N ARG A 115 0.75 14.08 13.40
CA ARG A 115 1.43 15.31 12.95
C ARG A 115 0.87 16.54 13.67
N LEU A 116 -0.45 16.66 13.79
CA LEU A 116 -1.11 17.77 14.50
C LEU A 116 -0.81 17.78 16.00
N LEU A 117 -0.76 16.60 16.65
CA LEU A 117 -0.45 16.47 18.07
C LEU A 117 0.97 16.94 18.43
N LYS A 118 1.92 16.96 17.49
CA LYS A 118 3.27 17.50 17.72
C LYS A 118 3.25 19.00 18.07
N TYR A 119 2.27 19.74 17.58
CA TYR A 119 2.12 21.18 17.78
C TYR A 119 1.08 21.55 18.86
N GLY A 120 0.52 20.56 19.58
CA GLY A 120 -0.44 20.84 20.65
C GLY A 120 0.17 21.63 21.80
N ASP A 121 -0.39 22.79 22.12
CA ASP A 121 0.08 23.73 23.15
C ASP A 121 -0.39 23.38 24.58
N SER A 122 -1.56 22.74 24.69
CA SER A 122 -2.28 22.56 25.94
C SER A 122 -2.83 21.13 26.08
N LEU A 123 -3.08 20.74 27.34
CA LEU A 123 -3.73 19.47 27.65
C LEU A 123 -5.10 19.35 26.97
N TYR A 124 -5.88 20.45 26.96
CA TYR A 124 -7.21 20.49 26.37
C TYR A 124 -7.17 20.26 24.85
N ARG A 125 -6.32 21.00 24.13
CA ARG A 125 -6.15 20.84 22.68
C ARG A 125 -5.70 19.43 22.31
N CYS A 126 -4.74 18.86 23.05
CA CYS A 126 -4.30 17.49 22.82
C CYS A 126 -5.41 16.46 23.11
N LYS A 127 -6.23 16.67 24.16
CA LYS A 127 -7.37 15.81 24.48
C LYS A 127 -8.43 15.84 23.38
N GLN A 128 -8.74 17.02 22.83
CA GLN A 128 -9.66 17.19 21.71
C GLN A 128 -9.15 16.51 20.44
N LEU A 129 -7.88 16.73 20.06
CA LEU A 129 -7.28 16.07 18.89
C LEU A 129 -7.33 14.55 19.00
N LYS A 130 -7.04 14.00 20.18
CA LYS A 130 -7.16 12.55 20.42
C LYS A 130 -8.60 12.06 20.34
N ARG A 131 -9.59 12.81 20.85
CA ARG A 131 -11.01 12.44 20.74
C ARG A 131 -11.47 12.47 19.28
N ALA A 132 -11.07 13.49 18.51
CA ALA A 132 -11.38 13.61 17.10
C ALA A 132 -10.75 12.48 16.27
N ALA A 133 -9.48 12.13 16.54
CA ALA A 133 -8.79 11.03 15.87
C ALA A 133 -9.51 9.68 16.07
N LEU A 134 -9.77 9.32 17.33
CA LEU A 134 -10.47 8.07 17.66
C LEU A 134 -11.91 8.06 17.13
N GLY A 135 -12.60 9.21 17.17
CA GLY A 135 -13.93 9.38 16.60
C GLY A 135 -13.93 9.11 15.09
N ARG A 136 -13.00 9.71 14.34
CA ARG A 136 -12.88 9.48 12.89
C ARG A 136 -12.57 8.03 12.54
N MET A 137 -11.68 7.37 13.28
CA MET A 137 -11.40 5.94 13.09
C MET A 137 -12.65 5.09 13.33
N ALA A 138 -13.39 5.38 14.41
CA ALA A 138 -14.65 4.69 14.72
C ALA A 138 -15.71 4.95 13.64
N THR A 139 -15.84 6.17 13.11
CA THR A 139 -16.78 6.48 12.03
C THR A 139 -16.46 5.73 10.73
N ILE A 140 -15.18 5.62 10.36
CA ILE A 140 -14.76 4.81 9.21
C ILE A 140 -15.22 3.37 9.38
N MET A 141 -15.05 2.80 10.57
CA MET A 141 -15.48 1.42 10.86
C MET A 141 -17.00 1.25 10.92
N LYS A 142 -17.74 2.22 11.47
CA LYS A 142 -19.21 2.19 11.45
C LYS A 142 -19.77 2.16 10.04
N ARG A 143 -19.15 2.89 9.11
CA ARG A 143 -19.54 2.89 7.68
C ARG A 143 -19.40 1.51 7.03
N GLN A 144 -18.53 0.65 7.55
CA GLN A 144 -18.25 -0.69 7.02
C GLN A 144 -19.13 -1.79 7.68
N GLY A 145 -20.16 -1.41 8.43
CA GLY A 145 -21.01 -2.35 9.17
C GLY A 145 -21.66 -3.44 8.31
N ALA A 146 -22.21 -3.07 7.15
CA ALA A 146 -22.85 -4.02 6.23
C ALA A 146 -21.85 -5.08 5.73
N ASN A 147 -20.65 -4.65 5.33
CA ASN A 147 -19.60 -5.55 4.83
C ASN A 147 -19.12 -6.53 5.90
N LEU A 148 -18.98 -6.08 7.16
CA LEU A 148 -18.58 -6.96 8.26
C LEU A 148 -19.64 -8.02 8.55
N THR A 149 -20.93 -7.65 8.52
CA THR A 149 -22.02 -8.61 8.69
C THR A 149 -22.07 -9.62 7.54
N TYR A 150 -21.94 -9.16 6.30
CA TYR A 150 -21.86 -10.03 5.12
C TYR A 150 -20.68 -11.00 5.21
N LEU A 151 -19.48 -10.51 5.51
CA LEU A 151 -18.29 -11.37 5.64
C LEU A 151 -18.41 -12.39 6.77
N GLU A 152 -19.08 -12.06 7.87
CA GLU A 152 -19.35 -13.03 8.93
C GLU A 152 -20.34 -14.12 8.48
N GLN A 153 -21.38 -13.77 7.71
CA GLN A 153 -22.28 -14.75 7.10
C GLN A 153 -21.54 -15.67 6.12
N VAL A 154 -20.72 -15.10 5.24
CA VAL A 154 -19.87 -15.85 4.30
C VAL A 154 -18.95 -16.79 5.07
N ARG A 155 -18.28 -16.31 6.12
CA ARG A 155 -17.40 -17.14 6.97
C ARG A 155 -18.15 -18.31 7.60
N GLN A 156 -19.34 -18.08 8.16
CA GLN A 156 -20.14 -19.14 8.79
C GLN A 156 -20.55 -20.21 7.78
N HIS A 157 -20.92 -19.81 6.56
CA HIS A 157 -21.26 -20.73 5.49
C HIS A 157 -20.02 -21.48 4.95
N LEU A 158 -18.90 -20.79 4.73
CA LEU A 158 -17.64 -21.40 4.31
C LEU A 158 -17.11 -22.43 5.32
N ALA A 159 -17.31 -22.19 6.62
CA ALA A 159 -16.91 -23.13 7.66
C ALA A 159 -17.71 -24.45 7.64
N ARG A 160 -18.91 -24.45 7.04
CA ARG A 160 -19.77 -25.63 6.88
C ARG A 160 -19.45 -26.44 5.63
N LEU A 161 -18.76 -25.84 4.64
CA LEU A 161 -18.41 -26.55 3.41
C LEU A 161 -17.50 -27.75 3.70
N PRO A 162 -17.76 -28.92 3.08
CA PRO A 162 -16.88 -30.07 3.21
C PRO A 162 -15.55 -29.80 2.49
N SER A 163 -14.48 -30.41 2.99
CA SER A 163 -13.18 -30.36 2.32
C SER A 163 -13.14 -31.36 1.16
N ILE A 164 -13.18 -30.86 -0.07
CA ILE A 164 -13.05 -31.64 -1.30
C ILE A 164 -11.62 -31.46 -1.83
N ASP A 165 -10.95 -32.55 -2.17
CA ASP A 165 -9.65 -32.49 -2.85
C ASP A 165 -9.82 -32.82 -4.34
N PRO A 166 -9.72 -31.82 -5.25
CA PRO A 166 -9.98 -31.99 -6.67
C PRO A 166 -8.98 -32.91 -7.38
N TYR A 167 -7.81 -33.16 -6.79
CA TYR A 167 -6.79 -34.03 -7.39
C TYR A 167 -6.89 -35.48 -6.92
N THR A 168 -7.75 -35.76 -5.94
CA THR A 168 -7.95 -37.12 -5.42
C THR A 168 -9.01 -37.87 -6.20
N ARG A 169 -8.96 -39.21 -6.10
CA ARG A 169 -9.93 -40.10 -6.75
C ARG A 169 -11.32 -39.82 -6.21
N THR A 170 -12.16 -39.26 -7.07
CA THR A 170 -13.49 -38.78 -6.68
C THR A 170 -14.54 -39.43 -7.56
N ILE A 171 -15.56 -40.03 -6.94
CA ILE A 171 -16.76 -40.55 -7.60
C ILE A 171 -17.84 -39.50 -7.43
N ILE A 172 -18.46 -39.07 -8.51
CA ILE A 172 -19.56 -38.10 -8.49
C ILE A 172 -20.87 -38.85 -8.75
N ILE A 173 -21.84 -38.69 -7.85
CA ILE A 173 -23.17 -39.27 -8.00
C ILE A 173 -24.11 -38.17 -8.51
N CYS A 174 -24.59 -38.32 -9.75
CA CYS A 174 -25.51 -37.41 -10.43
C CYS A 174 -26.85 -38.10 -10.73
N GLY A 175 -27.91 -37.34 -10.99
CA GLY A 175 -29.19 -37.85 -11.50
C GLY A 175 -30.40 -36.98 -11.10
N PHE A 176 -31.62 -37.48 -11.30
CA PHE A 176 -32.84 -36.77 -10.90
C PHE A 176 -33.07 -36.70 -9.39
N PRO A 177 -33.78 -35.68 -8.87
CA PRO A 177 -34.22 -35.67 -7.48
C PRO A 177 -35.01 -36.94 -7.14
N ASN A 178 -34.97 -37.38 -5.88
CA ASN A 178 -35.69 -38.57 -5.38
C ASN A 178 -35.29 -39.96 -5.91
N VAL A 179 -34.28 -40.09 -6.78
CA VAL A 179 -33.79 -41.42 -7.26
C VAL A 179 -32.99 -42.24 -6.24
N GLY A 180 -33.00 -41.85 -4.96
CA GLY A 180 -32.30 -42.59 -3.90
C GLY A 180 -30.79 -42.31 -3.77
N LYS A 181 -30.26 -41.25 -4.40
CA LYS A 181 -28.84 -40.84 -4.28
C LYS A 181 -28.35 -40.70 -2.84
N SER A 182 -29.16 -40.09 -1.96
CA SER A 182 -28.81 -39.92 -0.53
C SER A 182 -28.68 -41.28 0.17
N SER A 183 -29.62 -42.18 -0.12
CA SER A 183 -29.62 -43.54 0.44
C SER A 183 -28.40 -44.34 -0.01
N PHE A 184 -27.98 -44.17 -1.28
CA PHE A 184 -26.77 -44.82 -1.80
C PHE A 184 -25.50 -44.36 -1.07
N ILE A 185 -25.38 -43.06 -0.80
CA ILE A 185 -24.24 -42.50 -0.05
C ILE A 185 -24.18 -43.05 1.38
N ASN A 186 -25.31 -43.10 2.09
CA ASN A 186 -25.38 -43.61 3.46
C ASN A 186 -25.06 -45.11 3.55
N LYS A 187 -25.31 -45.88 2.48
CA LYS A 187 -24.98 -47.31 2.43
C LYS A 187 -23.49 -47.57 2.18
N ILE A 188 -22.85 -46.78 1.32
CA ILE A 188 -21.45 -47.00 0.91
C ILE A 188 -20.46 -46.28 1.80
N THR A 189 -20.87 -45.15 2.38
CA THR A 189 -20.02 -44.31 3.23
C THR A 189 -20.64 -44.14 4.59
N ARG A 190 -19.82 -43.71 5.56
CA ARG A 190 -20.30 -43.34 6.90
C ARG A 190 -20.92 -41.94 6.97
N ALA A 191 -21.23 -41.32 5.82
CA ALA A 191 -21.87 -40.01 5.80
C ALA A 191 -23.33 -40.14 6.25
N ASP A 192 -23.79 -39.17 7.02
CA ASP A 192 -25.17 -39.09 7.51
C ASP A 192 -25.91 -38.02 6.72
N VAL A 193 -26.54 -38.43 5.63
CA VAL A 193 -27.35 -37.55 4.77
C VAL A 193 -28.83 -37.85 5.01
N GLU A 194 -29.60 -36.85 5.43
CA GLU A 194 -31.04 -37.01 5.61
C GLU A 194 -31.72 -37.41 4.29
N VAL A 195 -32.57 -38.43 4.36
CA VAL A 195 -33.38 -38.90 3.22
C VAL A 195 -34.82 -38.50 3.48
N GLN A 196 -35.31 -37.51 2.76
CA GLN A 196 -36.71 -37.08 2.81
C GLN A 196 -37.36 -37.27 1.43
N PRO A 197 -38.68 -37.48 1.34
CA PRO A 197 -39.36 -37.91 0.11
C PRO A 197 -39.68 -36.78 -0.89
N TYR A 198 -39.49 -35.52 -0.54
CA TYR A 198 -39.72 -34.38 -1.44
C TYR A 198 -38.47 -34.04 -2.27
N ALA A 199 -38.66 -33.40 -3.44
CA ALA A 199 -37.54 -32.94 -4.26
C ALA A 199 -36.74 -31.82 -3.56
N PHE A 200 -35.44 -31.68 -3.86
CA PHE A 200 -34.53 -30.66 -3.29
C PHE A 200 -34.23 -30.80 -1.79
N THR A 201 -34.16 -32.03 -1.29
CA THR A 201 -33.86 -32.31 0.13
C THR A 201 -32.43 -31.98 0.54
N THR A 202 -31.51 -31.82 -0.41
CA THR A 202 -30.13 -31.40 -0.17
C THR A 202 -29.82 -30.14 -0.98
N LYS A 203 -29.58 -29.01 -0.32
CA LYS A 203 -29.18 -27.74 -0.98
C LYS A 203 -27.66 -27.52 -1.02
N SER A 204 -26.89 -28.49 -0.52
CA SER A 204 -25.45 -28.38 -0.31
C SER A 204 -24.74 -29.67 -0.73
N LEU A 205 -23.52 -29.54 -1.24
CA LEU A 205 -22.69 -30.69 -1.61
C LEU A 205 -22.35 -31.52 -0.37
N TYR A 206 -22.61 -32.83 -0.43
CA TYR A 206 -22.21 -33.80 0.59
C TYR A 206 -21.03 -34.63 0.09
N VAL A 207 -20.11 -34.89 1.01
CA VAL A 207 -18.90 -35.68 0.74
C VAL A 207 -18.86 -36.85 1.71
N GLY A 208 -18.74 -38.05 1.17
CA GLY A 208 -18.45 -39.28 1.91
C GLY A 208 -17.06 -39.80 1.56
N HIS A 209 -16.47 -40.58 2.47
CA HIS A 209 -15.24 -41.31 2.21
C HIS A 209 -15.50 -42.81 2.32
N THR A 210 -14.88 -43.58 1.43
CA THR A 210 -14.90 -45.04 1.47
C THR A 210 -13.51 -45.58 1.13
N ASP A 211 -13.19 -46.76 1.65
CA ASP A 211 -11.91 -47.42 1.40
C ASP A 211 -12.16 -48.65 0.53
N TYR A 212 -11.49 -48.70 -0.63
CA TYR A 212 -11.58 -49.82 -1.57
C TYR A 212 -10.21 -50.15 -2.14
N LYS A 213 -9.82 -51.43 -2.12
CA LYS A 213 -8.48 -51.92 -2.50
C LYS A 213 -7.34 -51.17 -1.81
N TYR A 214 -7.45 -50.94 -0.50
CA TYR A 214 -6.49 -50.16 0.31
C TYR A 214 -6.25 -48.71 -0.18
N LEU A 215 -7.11 -48.20 -1.05
CA LEU A 215 -7.11 -46.82 -1.50
C LEU A 215 -8.33 -46.11 -0.93
N ARG A 216 -8.13 -44.85 -0.52
CA ARG A 216 -9.22 -43.99 -0.07
C ARG A 216 -9.86 -43.30 -1.25
N TRP A 217 -11.17 -43.43 -1.36
CA TRP A 217 -12.01 -42.82 -2.38
C TRP A 217 -12.86 -41.73 -1.75
N GLN A 218 -13.01 -40.63 -2.47
CA GLN A 218 -13.96 -39.58 -2.12
C GLN A 218 -15.23 -39.77 -2.95
N ILE A 219 -16.39 -39.77 -2.32
CA ILE A 219 -17.69 -39.83 -3.00
C ILE A 219 -18.36 -38.49 -2.77
N THR A 220 -18.66 -37.77 -3.86
CA THR A 220 -19.27 -36.44 -3.80
C THR A 220 -20.64 -36.50 -4.48
N ARG A 221 -21.65 -35.94 -3.84
CA ARG A 221 -22.98 -35.80 -4.43
C ARG A 221 -23.06 -34.49 -5.21
N ALA A 222 -23.57 -34.53 -6.44
CA ALA A 222 -24.02 -33.34 -7.16
C ALA A 222 -25.54 -33.42 -7.38
N ASP A 223 -26.25 -32.35 -7.01
CA ASP A 223 -27.66 -32.20 -7.35
C ASP A 223 -27.71 -31.55 -8.74
N VAL A 224 -28.27 -32.28 -9.72
CA VAL A 224 -28.48 -31.74 -11.07
C VAL A 224 -29.86 -31.09 -11.07
N GLU A 225 -29.88 -29.78 -11.24
CA GLU A 225 -31.08 -29.04 -11.61
C GLU A 225 -31.33 -29.26 -13.10
N VAL A 226 -32.58 -29.54 -13.45
CA VAL A 226 -32.99 -29.88 -14.82
C VAL A 226 -32.71 -28.69 -15.74
N GLN A 227 -31.78 -28.85 -16.68
CA GLN A 227 -31.67 -28.03 -17.88
C GLN A 227 -31.97 -28.94 -19.08
N PRO A 228 -32.93 -28.63 -19.97
CA PRO A 228 -33.36 -29.55 -21.02
C PRO A 228 -32.39 -29.70 -22.21
N TYR A 229 -31.19 -29.08 -22.21
CA TYR A 229 -30.35 -29.06 -23.41
C TYR A 229 -28.86 -29.35 -23.16
N ALA A 230 -28.40 -30.36 -23.92
CA ALA A 230 -27.06 -30.57 -24.46
C ALA A 230 -25.86 -30.59 -23.49
N PHE A 231 -25.49 -31.79 -23.01
CA PHE A 231 -24.10 -32.15 -22.78
C PHE A 231 -23.78 -33.51 -23.40
N THR A 232 -23.40 -33.50 -24.68
CA THR A 232 -22.75 -34.62 -25.37
C THR A 232 -21.25 -34.55 -25.15
N THR A 233 -20.75 -35.15 -24.08
CA THR A 233 -19.35 -35.57 -24.01
C THR A 233 -19.31 -37.03 -23.63
N LYS A 234 -18.64 -37.84 -24.47
CA LYS A 234 -18.45 -39.30 -24.36
C LYS A 234 -18.28 -39.74 -22.89
N SER A 235 -19.36 -40.24 -22.30
CA SER A 235 -19.38 -40.86 -20.98
C SER A 235 -19.70 -42.35 -21.12
N LEU A 236 -18.91 -43.18 -20.43
CA LEU A 236 -19.04 -44.64 -20.42
C LEU A 236 -20.39 -45.00 -19.76
N TYR A 237 -21.29 -45.62 -20.51
CA TYR A 237 -22.53 -46.19 -19.98
C TYR A 237 -22.21 -47.51 -19.27
N VAL A 238 -22.59 -47.62 -17.99
CA VAL A 238 -22.63 -48.91 -17.28
C VAL A 238 -24.08 -49.15 -16.88
N GLY A 239 -24.80 -49.89 -17.73
CA GLY A 239 -26.14 -50.40 -17.43
C GLY A 239 -26.09 -51.51 -16.38
N HIS A 240 -27.14 -51.61 -15.58
CA HIS A 240 -27.33 -52.69 -14.63
C HIS A 240 -27.74 -53.99 -15.34
N THR A 241 -26.75 -54.82 -15.66
CA THR A 241 -26.86 -56.28 -15.60
C THR A 241 -25.49 -56.84 -15.20
N ASP A 242 -25.47 -57.65 -14.14
CA ASP A 242 -24.34 -58.41 -13.62
C ASP A 242 -23.14 -57.68 -12.98
N TYR A 243 -23.04 -57.83 -11.65
CA TYR A 243 -21.92 -57.45 -10.78
C TYR A 243 -20.64 -58.27 -11.02
N LYS A 244 -20.08 -58.30 -12.25
CA LYS A 244 -18.84 -59.06 -12.49
C LYS A 244 -17.71 -58.39 -13.25
N TYR A 245 -17.90 -57.29 -13.98
CA TYR A 245 -16.78 -56.67 -14.70
C TYR A 245 -16.89 -55.14 -14.76
N LEU A 246 -16.37 -54.47 -13.73
CA LEU A 246 -16.03 -53.04 -13.81
C LEU A 246 -14.53 -52.91 -14.04
N ARG A 247 -14.14 -52.65 -15.29
CA ARG A 247 -12.77 -52.27 -15.64
C ARG A 247 -12.64 -50.75 -15.54
N TRP A 248 -12.08 -50.29 -14.43
CA TRP A 248 -11.87 -48.88 -14.11
C TRP A 248 -10.66 -48.36 -14.87
N GLN A 249 -10.87 -47.56 -15.92
CA GLN A 249 -9.76 -46.99 -16.70
C GLN A 249 -9.83 -45.46 -16.90
N LEU A 250 -10.71 -44.76 -16.19
CA LEU A 250 -10.81 -43.30 -16.19
C LEU A 250 -11.06 -42.80 -14.77
N ASP A 251 -10.38 -41.71 -14.39
CA ASP A 251 -10.37 -41.12 -13.04
C ASP A 251 -11.69 -40.43 -12.63
N VAL A 252 -12.73 -40.48 -13.47
CA VAL A 252 -14.07 -39.95 -13.19
C VAL A 252 -15.12 -40.97 -13.68
N VAL A 253 -15.92 -41.51 -12.76
CA VAL A 253 -17.07 -42.37 -13.10
C VAL A 253 -18.34 -41.63 -12.68
N VAL A 254 -19.15 -41.26 -13.67
CA VAL A 254 -20.46 -40.63 -13.49
C VAL A 254 -21.53 -41.70 -13.69
N PHE A 255 -22.28 -42.03 -12.64
CA PHE A 255 -23.43 -42.92 -12.74
C PHE A 255 -24.67 -42.11 -13.13
N TYR A 256 -25.20 -42.33 -14.33
CA TYR A 256 -26.55 -41.90 -14.70
C TYR A 256 -27.50 -43.07 -14.45
N ASN A 257 -28.37 -42.95 -13.45
CA ASN A 257 -29.55 -43.82 -13.35
C ASN A 257 -30.65 -43.17 -14.21
N THR A 258 -30.69 -43.51 -15.49
CA THR A 258 -31.90 -43.33 -16.30
C THR A 258 -32.70 -44.62 -16.18
N VAL A 259 -33.70 -44.61 -15.31
CA VAL A 259 -34.85 -45.49 -15.48
C VAL A 259 -35.86 -44.70 -16.32
N TYR A 260 -36.56 -45.42 -17.20
CA TYR A 260 -37.61 -45.03 -18.14
C TYR A 260 -37.16 -44.79 -19.58
N ASP A 261 -37.53 -45.76 -20.43
CA ASP A 261 -37.74 -45.59 -21.87
C ASP A 261 -38.58 -44.32 -22.11
N VAL A 262 -38.06 -43.40 -22.93
CA VAL A 262 -38.74 -42.15 -23.24
C VAL A 262 -39.71 -42.41 -24.39
N ASN A 263 -40.98 -42.68 -24.07
CA ASN A 263 -42.07 -42.37 -24.99
C ASN A 263 -42.23 -40.84 -24.99
N VAL A 264 -41.81 -40.18 -26.07
CA VAL A 264 -42.06 -38.75 -26.26
C VAL A 264 -43.53 -38.59 -26.61
N ALA A 265 -44.35 -38.20 -25.63
CA ALA A 265 -45.75 -37.86 -25.86
C ALA A 265 -45.80 -36.54 -26.65
N ASP A 266 -46.19 -36.62 -27.91
CA ASP A 266 -46.34 -35.48 -28.81
C ASP A 266 -47.64 -34.73 -28.50
N LEU A 267 -47.51 -33.60 -27.80
CA LEU A 267 -48.62 -32.76 -27.36
C LEU A 267 -49.30 -32.01 -28.52
N GLN A 268 -48.61 -31.85 -29.67
CA GLN A 268 -49.09 -31.05 -30.80
C GLN A 268 -50.08 -31.81 -31.70
N LYS A 269 -50.13 -33.15 -31.59
CA LYS A 269 -51.05 -34.00 -32.36
C LYS A 269 -52.54 -33.76 -32.07
N ASN A 270 -52.87 -33.19 -30.91
CA ASN A 270 -54.25 -33.05 -30.44
C ASN A 270 -54.89 -31.69 -30.76
N TYR A 271 -54.20 -30.79 -31.49
CA TYR A 271 -54.79 -29.51 -31.91
C TYR A 271 -55.79 -29.73 -33.06
N SER A 272 -57.08 -29.50 -32.80
CA SER A 272 -58.16 -29.74 -33.77
C SER A 272 -58.49 -28.53 -34.64
N GLU A 273 -58.10 -27.33 -34.22
CA GLU A 273 -58.48 -26.06 -34.87
C GLU A 273 -57.48 -25.61 -35.97
N ILE A 274 -56.28 -26.22 -35.99
CA ILE A 274 -55.19 -25.88 -36.90
C ILE A 274 -55.12 -26.94 -38.02
N PRO A 275 -54.97 -26.55 -39.31
CA PRO A 275 -54.74 -27.47 -40.41
C PRO A 275 -53.56 -28.43 -40.13
N GLU A 276 -53.69 -29.71 -40.52
CA GLU A 276 -52.69 -30.75 -40.17
C GLU A 276 -51.26 -30.44 -40.64
N GLU A 277 -51.12 -29.64 -41.69
CA GLU A 277 -49.84 -29.26 -42.29
C GLU A 277 -49.06 -28.26 -41.43
N GLU A 278 -49.75 -27.41 -40.64
CA GLU A 278 -49.15 -26.30 -39.88
C GLU A 278 -48.97 -26.64 -38.38
N ARG A 279 -49.45 -27.79 -37.90
CA ARG A 279 -49.42 -28.17 -36.47
C ARG A 279 -48.02 -28.34 -35.89
N HIS A 280 -47.04 -28.62 -36.74
CA HIS A 280 -45.66 -28.86 -36.37
C HIS A 280 -44.72 -27.72 -36.78
N ASP A 281 -45.26 -26.58 -37.22
CA ASP A 281 -44.44 -25.43 -37.59
C ASP A 281 -43.81 -24.78 -36.35
N PRO A 282 -42.51 -24.45 -36.39
CA PRO A 282 -41.82 -23.82 -35.27
C PRO A 282 -42.25 -22.35 -35.14
N ILE A 283 -42.91 -22.00 -34.03
CA ILE A 283 -43.28 -20.62 -33.71
C ILE A 283 -42.03 -19.87 -33.19
N PRO A 284 -41.61 -18.76 -33.82
CA PRO A 284 -40.49 -17.98 -33.31
C PRO A 284 -40.89 -17.24 -32.02
N GLU A 285 -40.09 -17.37 -30.96
CA GLU A 285 -40.39 -16.74 -29.66
C GLU A 285 -39.77 -15.34 -29.50
N PHE A 286 -38.61 -15.08 -30.12
CA PHE A 286 -37.87 -13.82 -29.95
C PHE A 286 -37.37 -13.24 -31.26
N TRP A 287 -37.44 -11.91 -31.39
CA TRP A 287 -36.85 -11.16 -32.50
C TRP A 287 -36.16 -9.90 -31.98
N GLU A 288 -34.86 -9.74 -32.28
CA GLU A 288 -34.03 -8.57 -31.91
C GLU A 288 -34.21 -8.07 -30.46
N GLY A 289 -34.31 -9.01 -29.51
CA GLY A 289 -34.44 -8.71 -28.08
C GLY A 289 -35.88 -8.46 -27.58
N HIS A 290 -36.88 -8.63 -28.43
CA HIS A 290 -38.30 -8.48 -28.10
C HIS A 290 -39.02 -9.84 -28.22
N ASN A 291 -40.03 -10.07 -27.39
CA ASN A 291 -40.86 -11.29 -27.43
C ASN A 291 -41.98 -11.12 -28.46
N ILE A 292 -42.14 -12.08 -29.38
CA ILE A 292 -43.12 -11.97 -30.46
C ILE A 292 -44.55 -12.12 -29.93
N ALA A 293 -44.76 -12.88 -28.85
CA ALA A 293 -46.08 -13.11 -28.26
C ALA A 293 -46.78 -11.81 -27.82
N ASP A 294 -46.02 -10.79 -27.45
CA ASP A 294 -46.55 -9.50 -27.01
C ASP A 294 -47.14 -8.66 -28.16
N TYR A 295 -46.81 -9.02 -29.41
CA TYR A 295 -47.23 -8.33 -30.63
C TYR A 295 -48.25 -9.13 -31.47
N ILE A 296 -48.83 -10.21 -30.92
CA ILE A 296 -49.87 -10.99 -31.62
C ILE A 296 -51.23 -10.34 -31.35
N ASP A 297 -51.75 -9.63 -32.35
CA ASP A 297 -53.06 -8.96 -32.30
C ASP A 297 -53.76 -9.08 -33.66
N PRO A 298 -55.05 -9.51 -33.73
CA PRO A 298 -55.78 -9.62 -34.99
C PRO A 298 -55.90 -8.29 -35.77
N GLU A 299 -55.82 -7.14 -35.10
CA GLU A 299 -55.94 -5.80 -35.70
C GLU A 299 -54.58 -5.09 -35.86
N ILE A 300 -53.47 -5.82 -35.80
CA ILE A 300 -52.12 -5.20 -35.82
C ILE A 300 -51.83 -4.38 -37.08
N PHE A 301 -52.37 -4.79 -38.23
CA PHE A 301 -52.18 -4.09 -39.50
C PHE A 301 -52.92 -2.74 -39.55
N ASP A 302 -54.08 -2.64 -38.91
CA ASP A 302 -54.83 -1.38 -38.84
C ASP A 302 -54.09 -0.37 -37.94
N LYS A 303 -53.57 -0.84 -36.80
CA LYS A 303 -52.74 -0.03 -35.89
C LYS A 303 -51.44 0.43 -36.56
N LEU A 304 -50.81 -0.43 -37.36
CA LEU A 304 -49.61 -0.08 -38.13
C LEU A 304 -49.91 1.02 -39.15
N ALA A 305 -51.02 0.91 -39.89
CA ALA A 305 -51.41 1.91 -40.88
C ALA A 305 -51.73 3.28 -40.27
N GLU A 306 -52.24 3.34 -39.04
CA GLU A 306 -52.41 4.59 -38.30
C GLU A 306 -51.05 5.20 -37.89
N LEU A 307 -50.11 4.38 -37.43
CA LEU A 307 -48.76 4.83 -37.06
C LEU A 307 -47.97 5.34 -38.27
N GLU A 308 -48.06 4.66 -39.42
CA GLU A 308 -47.40 5.09 -40.66
C GLU A 308 -47.91 6.47 -41.10
N LYS A 309 -49.23 6.72 -41.04
CA LYS A 309 -49.79 8.05 -41.34
C LYS A 309 -49.31 9.12 -40.35
N GLU A 310 -49.14 8.77 -39.08
CA GLU A 310 -48.60 9.69 -38.08
C GLU A 310 -47.12 9.99 -38.35
N GLU A 311 -46.35 8.99 -38.79
CA GLU A 311 -44.94 9.12 -39.14
C GLU A 311 -44.74 9.99 -40.39
N GLU A 312 -45.58 9.84 -41.42
CA GLU A 312 -45.59 10.72 -42.60
C GLU A 312 -45.81 12.20 -42.20
N VAL A 313 -46.72 12.45 -41.24
CA VAL A 313 -46.95 13.81 -40.71
C VAL A 313 -45.72 14.33 -39.95
N ARG A 314 -45.03 13.48 -39.18
CA ARG A 314 -43.80 13.84 -38.45
C ARG A 314 -42.64 14.14 -39.40
N GLU A 315 -42.48 13.37 -40.47
CA GLU A 315 -41.49 13.60 -41.50
C GLU A 315 -41.78 14.90 -42.27
N ALA A 316 -43.03 15.12 -42.68
CA ALA A 316 -43.45 16.35 -43.35
C ALA A 316 -43.27 17.59 -42.45
N GLY A 317 -43.45 17.42 -41.14
CA GLY A 317 -43.17 18.44 -40.12
C GLY A 317 -41.68 18.72 -39.89
N GLY A 318 -40.78 17.95 -40.52
CA GLY A 318 -39.33 18.15 -40.43
C GLY A 318 -38.72 17.73 -39.08
N MET A 319 -39.39 16.89 -38.28
CA MET A 319 -38.89 16.51 -36.93
C MET A 319 -37.54 15.80 -36.98
N TYR A 320 -37.24 15.10 -38.07
CA TYR A 320 -36.00 14.35 -38.28
C TYR A 320 -34.94 15.13 -39.07
N ALA A 321 -35.22 16.38 -39.47
CA ALA A 321 -34.25 17.22 -40.15
C ALA A 321 -33.18 17.68 -39.15
N VAL A 322 -32.00 17.05 -39.16
CA VAL A 322 -30.86 17.48 -38.35
C VAL A 322 -30.37 18.83 -38.87
N PRO A 323 -30.41 19.92 -38.06
CA PRO A 323 -29.97 21.22 -38.51
C PRO A 323 -28.45 21.20 -38.80
N LYS A 324 -28.07 21.51 -40.04
CA LYS A 324 -26.66 21.70 -40.40
C LYS A 324 -26.15 23.00 -39.77
N ILE A 325 -25.31 22.87 -38.76
CA ILE A 325 -24.63 24.01 -38.14
C ILE A 325 -23.45 24.37 -39.06
N GLU A 326 -23.55 25.49 -39.78
CA GLU A 326 -22.41 26.05 -40.50
C GLU A 326 -21.41 26.62 -39.48
N LEU A 327 -20.22 26.01 -39.37
CA LEU A 327 -19.19 26.49 -38.45
C LEU A 327 -18.44 27.67 -39.07
N ASP A 328 -18.63 28.82 -38.43
CA ASP A 328 -17.91 30.07 -38.64
C ASP A 328 -16.40 29.90 -38.44
N GLU A 329 -15.57 30.68 -39.15
CA GLU A 329 -14.11 30.50 -39.19
C GLU A 329 -13.46 30.53 -37.78
N THR A 330 -13.99 31.39 -36.90
CA THR A 330 -13.54 31.54 -35.51
C THR A 330 -13.71 30.25 -34.68
N MET A 331 -14.79 29.49 -34.90
CA MET A 331 -15.02 28.22 -34.19
C MET A 331 -14.07 27.12 -34.64
N ARG A 332 -13.56 27.18 -35.88
CA ARG A 332 -12.54 26.24 -36.37
C ARG A 332 -11.19 26.53 -35.74
N GLU A 333 -10.79 27.80 -35.68
CA GLU A 333 -9.54 28.22 -35.02
C GLU A 333 -9.52 27.83 -33.55
N ILE A 334 -10.63 28.01 -32.83
CA ILE A 334 -10.74 27.60 -31.42
C ILE A 334 -10.52 26.07 -31.29
N ARG A 335 -11.06 25.26 -32.19
CA ARG A 335 -10.85 23.80 -32.17
C ARG A 335 -9.40 23.41 -32.44
N GLU A 336 -8.74 24.09 -33.38
CA GLU A 336 -7.34 23.85 -33.71
C GLU A 336 -6.40 24.23 -32.56
N ILE A 337 -6.62 25.39 -31.92
CA ILE A 337 -5.86 25.79 -30.74
C ILE A 337 -6.09 24.80 -29.59
N THR A 338 -7.34 24.37 -29.36
CA THR A 338 -7.67 23.43 -28.28
C THR A 338 -7.01 22.07 -28.49
N THR A 339 -6.89 21.61 -29.74
CA THR A 339 -6.20 20.34 -30.05
C THR A 339 -4.68 20.45 -29.83
N GLN A 340 -4.06 21.56 -30.22
CA GLN A 340 -2.64 21.81 -29.94
C GLN A 340 -2.33 21.86 -28.43
N ILE A 341 -3.20 22.50 -27.63
CA ILE A 341 -3.05 22.55 -26.17
C ILE A 341 -3.11 21.13 -25.56
N ARG A 342 -4.10 20.31 -25.95
CA ARG A 342 -4.22 18.93 -25.44
C ARG A 342 -3.00 18.08 -25.76
N HIS A 343 -2.46 18.21 -26.98
CA HIS A 343 -1.25 17.51 -27.40
C HIS A 343 -0.03 17.89 -26.55
N ASN A 344 0.16 19.18 -26.28
CA ASN A 344 1.27 19.65 -25.44
C ASN A 344 1.12 19.21 -23.97
N TYR A 345 -0.10 19.21 -23.42
CA TYR A 345 -0.33 18.70 -22.05
C TYR A 345 0.00 17.21 -21.89
N LEU A 346 -0.29 16.38 -22.90
CA LEU A 346 0.03 14.94 -22.89
C LEU A 346 1.55 14.67 -22.84
N LEU A 347 2.37 15.54 -23.42
CA LEU A 347 3.83 15.38 -23.49
C LEU A 347 4.56 15.85 -22.21
N THR A 348 3.95 16.74 -21.43
CA THR A 348 4.58 17.37 -20.24
C THR A 348 4.71 16.55 -18.92
N PRO A 349 4.12 15.36 -18.67
CA PRO A 349 4.17 14.77 -17.32
C PRO A 349 5.51 14.17 -16.86
N ASN A 350 6.48 13.91 -17.74
CA ASN A 350 7.66 13.09 -17.41
C ASN A 350 9.05 13.77 -17.54
N ASP A 351 9.14 15.04 -17.91
CA ASP A 351 10.43 15.71 -18.17
C ASP A 351 10.92 16.65 -17.05
N SER A 352 10.56 16.37 -15.79
CA SER A 352 11.04 17.17 -14.64
C SER A 352 12.53 16.99 -14.31
N ASN A 353 13.20 15.97 -14.86
CA ASN A 353 14.63 15.71 -14.62
C ASN A 353 15.52 15.73 -15.88
N ARG A 354 14.97 16.00 -17.08
CA ARG A 354 15.73 15.97 -18.34
C ARG A 354 15.64 17.24 -19.19
N CYS A 355 14.95 18.27 -18.71
CA CYS A 355 14.89 19.55 -19.41
C CYS A 355 15.99 20.50 -18.90
N ARG A 356 17.24 20.27 -19.33
CA ARG A 356 18.35 21.23 -19.14
C ARG A 356 18.91 21.79 -20.44
N TYR A 357 18.41 21.34 -21.60
CA TYR A 357 18.90 21.73 -22.91
C TYR A 357 17.80 21.57 -23.96
N LEU A 358 16.83 22.48 -24.02
CA LEU A 358 15.98 22.72 -25.21
C LEU A 358 15.01 23.87 -24.91
N SER A 359 15.54 25.10 -24.90
CA SER A 359 14.76 26.33 -24.95
C SER A 359 15.17 27.16 -26.16
N THR A 360 15.30 26.51 -27.32
CA THR A 360 15.73 27.16 -28.58
C THR A 360 14.58 27.56 -29.49
N GLY A 361 13.34 27.60 -28.97
CA GLY A 361 12.14 27.94 -29.75
C GLY A 361 11.48 29.28 -29.39
N LEU A 362 11.98 29.99 -28.36
CA LEU A 362 11.48 31.31 -28.00
C LEU A 362 12.47 32.36 -28.51
N SER A 363 12.01 33.21 -29.43
CA SER A 363 12.75 34.41 -29.82
C SER A 363 12.75 35.40 -28.65
N VAL A 364 13.87 35.44 -27.91
CA VAL A 364 14.12 36.43 -26.86
C VAL A 364 15.28 37.31 -27.31
N ASP A 365 15.16 38.63 -27.19
CA ASP A 365 16.24 39.57 -27.48
C ASP A 365 17.37 39.44 -26.42
N MET A 366 18.61 39.24 -26.88
CA MET A 366 19.79 38.93 -26.05
C MET A 366 20.85 40.06 -26.06
N SER A 367 20.46 41.26 -26.50
CA SER A 367 21.33 42.43 -26.68
C SER A 367 22.09 42.88 -25.42
N GLU A 368 21.65 42.52 -24.21
CA GLU A 368 22.23 42.97 -22.92
C GLU A 368 23.32 42.06 -22.31
N THR A 369 23.72 40.94 -22.93
CA THR A 369 24.53 39.89 -22.26
C THR A 369 26.06 40.06 -22.29
N ARG A 370 26.59 41.23 -22.68
CA ARG A 370 28.05 41.45 -22.85
C ARG A 370 28.88 41.36 -21.56
N GLU A 371 28.28 41.56 -20.38
CA GLU A 371 28.98 41.48 -19.08
C GLU A 371 28.80 40.15 -18.35
N ALA A 372 28.22 39.14 -18.99
CA ALA A 372 27.94 37.86 -18.36
C ALA A 372 29.21 37.06 -18.01
N HIS A 373 29.16 36.33 -16.89
CA HIS A 373 30.29 35.67 -16.24
C HIS A 373 31.03 34.62 -17.10
N PHE A 374 30.46 34.18 -18.23
CA PHE A 374 31.05 33.20 -19.14
C PHE A 374 32.01 33.79 -20.19
N THR A 375 32.20 35.12 -20.26
CA THR A 375 33.10 35.78 -21.24
C THR A 375 34.42 36.31 -20.64
N ARG A 376 34.69 36.09 -19.34
CA ARG A 376 35.61 36.94 -18.55
C ARG A 376 37.01 36.41 -18.20
N THR A 377 37.54 35.33 -18.79
CA THR A 377 38.88 34.81 -18.40
C THR A 377 39.82 34.48 -19.57
N VAL A 378 40.88 35.30 -19.71
CA VAL A 378 42.08 35.02 -20.53
C VAL A 378 43.24 34.66 -19.60
N SER A 379 43.95 33.58 -19.89
CA SER A 379 45.02 32.98 -19.07
C SER A 379 46.35 33.75 -19.15
N ARG A 380 47.04 33.91 -18.00
CA ARG A 380 48.38 34.52 -17.88
C ARG A 380 49.38 33.59 -17.15
N SER A 381 50.60 33.49 -17.68
CA SER A 381 51.70 32.59 -17.24
C SER A 381 52.61 33.17 -16.12
N ARG A 382 53.19 32.30 -15.27
CA ARG A 382 54.07 32.60 -14.10
C ARG A 382 55.58 32.50 -14.42
N SER A 383 56.43 33.33 -13.77
CA SER A 383 57.91 33.34 -13.84
C SER A 383 58.62 32.86 -12.54
N ARG A 384 59.84 32.29 -12.69
CA ARG A 384 60.72 31.59 -11.70
C ARG A 384 61.64 32.51 -10.84
N SER A 385 62.22 31.97 -9.75
CA SER A 385 63.06 32.62 -8.70
C SER A 385 64.59 32.37 -8.81
N LEU A 386 65.42 33.26 -8.22
CA LEU A 386 66.90 33.19 -8.08
C LEU A 386 67.37 33.55 -6.64
N SER A 387 68.54 33.04 -6.23
CA SER A 387 69.03 32.78 -4.85
C SER A 387 70.28 33.60 -4.38
N ALA A 388 70.33 33.94 -3.07
CA ALA A 388 71.43 34.28 -2.10
C ALA A 388 72.64 35.24 -2.41
N PRO A 389 73.17 36.02 -1.40
CA PRO A 389 74.25 37.03 -1.58
C PRO A 389 75.68 36.57 -1.16
N ALA A 390 76.73 37.22 -1.70
CA ALA A 390 78.16 36.84 -1.58
C ALA A 390 78.96 37.52 -0.44
N ALA A 391 79.94 36.81 0.12
CA ALA A 391 80.84 37.26 1.20
C ALA A 391 82.28 37.59 0.71
N LYS A 392 82.90 38.67 1.22
CA LYS A 392 84.37 38.89 1.19
C LYS A 392 84.92 39.63 2.44
N ARG A 393 85.81 38.90 3.15
CA ARG A 393 87.00 39.19 3.99
C ARG A 393 87.18 40.53 4.75
N ALA A 394 87.43 40.39 6.06
CA ALA A 394 87.80 41.44 7.03
C ALA A 394 89.30 41.82 6.97
N ARG A 395 89.58 43.13 7.06
CA ARG A 395 90.91 43.72 7.28
C ARG A 395 91.15 43.94 8.77
N THR A 396 92.35 43.60 9.24
CA THR A 396 92.89 43.96 10.55
C THR A 396 93.40 45.41 10.60
N ASP A 397 93.31 45.96 11.81
CA ASP A 397 93.92 47.15 12.39
C ASP A 397 93.61 48.56 11.84
N ARG A 398 92.80 49.27 12.64
CA ARG A 398 92.92 50.71 12.87
C ARG A 398 92.85 51.02 14.37
N THR A 399 94.00 51.41 14.91
CA THR A 399 94.22 52.44 15.94
C THR A 399 92.96 52.92 16.69
N VAL A 400 92.74 52.43 17.91
CA VAL A 400 91.74 53.02 18.81
C VAL A 400 92.39 54.18 19.57
N SER A 401 92.00 55.41 19.25
CA SER A 401 92.50 56.66 19.84
C SER A 401 92.08 56.89 21.30
N ARG A 402 91.43 55.93 21.96
CA ARG A 402 90.91 56.05 23.33
C ARG A 402 91.33 54.85 24.17
N PRO A 403 92.14 55.05 25.22
CA PRO A 403 92.43 53.97 26.16
C PRO A 403 91.15 53.56 26.93
N PRO A 404 91.01 52.29 27.33
CA PRO A 404 89.83 51.78 28.04
C PRO A 404 89.52 52.59 29.31
N ARG A 405 88.22 52.83 29.58
CA ARG A 405 87.77 53.72 30.68
C ARG A 405 88.24 53.28 32.07
N ASP A 406 88.51 51.99 32.28
CA ASP A 406 89.03 51.42 33.52
C ASP A 406 90.55 51.64 33.72
N THR A 407 91.22 52.21 32.73
CA THR A 407 92.64 52.59 32.77
C THR A 407 92.82 54.11 32.86
N GLN A 408 91.81 54.88 32.45
CA GLN A 408 91.83 56.34 32.51
C GLN A 408 91.66 56.82 33.96
N GLY A 409 92.68 57.49 34.52
CA GLY A 409 92.65 58.07 35.87
C GLY A 409 93.40 57.28 36.95
N VAL A 410 94.02 56.14 36.60
CA VAL A 410 94.88 55.36 37.51
C VAL A 410 96.31 55.40 36.99
N LYS A 411 97.22 56.01 37.77
CA LYS A 411 98.61 56.26 37.34
C LYS A 411 99.41 54.98 37.11
N ASP A 412 99.28 54.01 38.03
CA ASP A 412 100.10 52.81 38.02
C ASP A 412 99.29 51.52 37.84
N VAL A 413 99.87 50.56 37.10
CA VAL A 413 99.28 49.24 36.88
C VAL A 413 99.01 48.49 38.19
N ALA A 414 99.86 48.68 39.21
CA ALA A 414 99.66 48.10 40.55
C ALA A 414 98.40 48.64 41.24
N MET A 415 98.12 49.95 41.08
CA MET A 415 96.94 50.59 41.63
C MET A 415 95.68 50.16 40.86
N GLN A 416 95.78 49.94 39.55
CA GLN A 416 94.69 49.40 38.73
C GLN A 416 94.28 47.99 39.18
N LYS A 417 95.25 47.12 39.48
CA LYS A 417 94.99 45.78 40.01
C LYS A 417 94.29 45.83 41.39
N ARG A 418 94.71 46.75 42.28
CA ARG A 418 94.06 46.95 43.59
C ARG A 418 92.61 47.45 43.45
N ALA A 419 92.37 48.44 42.58
CA ALA A 419 91.04 48.96 42.29
C ALA A 419 90.11 47.87 41.74
N LYS A 420 90.58 47.05 40.78
CA LYS A 420 89.83 45.91 40.24
C LYS A 420 89.47 44.89 41.33
N LYS A 421 90.39 44.59 42.25
CA LYS A 421 90.14 43.65 43.36
C LYS A 421 89.09 44.21 44.34
N MET A 422 89.17 45.49 44.70
CA MET A 422 88.17 46.12 45.58
C MET A 422 86.77 46.16 44.93
N ALA A 423 86.69 46.53 43.66
CA ALA A 423 85.44 46.52 42.90
C ALA A 423 84.85 45.10 42.87
N HIS A 424 85.66 44.08 42.56
CA HIS A 424 85.22 42.69 42.54
C HIS A 424 84.66 42.24 43.91
N VAL A 425 85.30 42.60 45.02
CA VAL A 425 84.81 42.25 46.38
C VAL A 425 83.50 42.99 46.72
N ALA A 426 83.39 44.26 46.38
CA ALA A 426 82.18 45.04 46.63
C ALA A 426 80.97 44.52 45.84
N ILE A 427 81.17 44.22 44.55
CA ILE A 427 80.18 43.60 43.67
C ILE A 427 79.77 42.24 44.24
N ALA A 428 80.75 41.37 44.52
CA ALA A 428 80.50 40.00 44.97
C ALA A 428 79.71 39.94 46.29
N LYS A 429 79.94 40.86 47.23
CA LYS A 429 79.18 40.88 48.50
C LYS A 429 77.68 41.06 48.30
N LYS A 430 77.26 41.82 47.28
CA LYS A 430 75.84 42.08 46.99
C LYS A 430 75.25 41.03 46.06
N THR A 431 75.97 40.69 44.99
CA THR A 431 75.45 39.81 43.93
C THR A 431 75.52 38.34 44.34
N LYS A 432 76.65 37.88 44.90
CA LYS A 432 76.89 36.46 45.16
C LYS A 432 76.04 35.91 46.30
N LYS A 433 75.78 36.70 47.35
CA LYS A 433 74.93 36.28 48.49
C LYS A 433 73.49 35.97 48.06
N MET A 434 72.96 36.76 47.11
CA MET A 434 71.58 36.66 46.63
C MET A 434 71.47 35.90 45.29
N GLY A 435 72.58 35.39 44.75
CA GLY A 435 72.62 34.68 43.46
C GLY A 435 72.28 35.54 42.24
N LEU A 436 72.49 36.86 42.31
CA LEU A 436 72.17 37.79 41.22
C LEU A 436 73.16 37.65 40.06
N LYS A 437 72.69 37.82 38.81
CA LYS A 437 73.53 37.71 37.61
C LYS A 437 74.58 38.82 37.50
N GLY A 438 74.33 39.98 38.12
CA GLY A 438 75.21 41.14 38.15
C GLY A 438 74.60 42.27 38.96
N GLU A 439 75.28 43.42 39.07
CA GLU A 439 74.79 44.55 39.87
C GLU A 439 73.52 45.20 39.31
N ALA A 440 73.32 45.08 38.00
CA ALA A 440 72.12 45.58 37.32
C ALA A 440 70.90 44.68 37.52
N ASP A 441 71.08 43.45 38.02
CA ASP A 441 70.01 42.47 38.20
C ASP A 441 69.20 42.80 39.46
N ARG A 442 68.14 43.57 39.27
CA ARG A 442 67.19 44.01 40.31
C ARG A 442 65.79 43.43 40.05
N PHE A 443 65.70 42.28 39.37
CA PHE A 443 64.43 41.67 39.03
C PHE A 443 63.68 41.20 40.29
N ILE A 444 62.42 41.64 40.42
CA ILE A 444 61.51 41.22 41.49
C ILE A 444 60.52 40.21 40.92
N GLY A 445 60.68 38.93 41.28
CA GLY A 445 59.74 37.88 40.87
C GLY A 445 58.40 37.97 41.61
N THR A 446 57.30 37.84 40.89
CA THR A 446 55.95 37.76 41.48
C THR A 446 55.71 36.37 42.09
N LYS A 447 55.68 36.29 43.43
CA LYS A 447 55.52 35.01 44.15
C LYS A 447 54.13 34.38 43.99
N MET A 448 53.08 35.18 43.82
CA MET A 448 51.70 34.71 43.63
C MET A 448 51.08 35.31 42.37
N PRO A 449 51.37 34.74 41.19
CA PRO A 449 50.83 35.26 39.94
C PRO A 449 49.32 35.01 39.85
N LYS A 450 48.57 36.07 39.52
CA LYS A 450 47.10 36.09 39.53
C LYS A 450 46.46 34.97 38.70
N HIS A 451 47.02 34.61 37.55
CA HIS A 451 46.46 33.56 36.67
C HIS A 451 46.51 32.14 37.28
N LEU A 452 47.31 31.92 38.34
CA LEU A 452 47.30 30.64 39.07
C LEU A 452 46.28 30.62 40.21
N PHE A 453 46.00 31.77 40.82
CA PHE A 453 45.27 31.86 42.08
C PHE A 453 43.91 32.55 41.97
N ALA A 454 43.59 33.17 40.84
CA ALA A 454 42.31 33.84 40.60
C ALA A 454 41.52 33.17 39.47
N GLY A 455 40.22 33.01 39.68
CA GLY A 455 39.29 32.37 38.75
C GLY A 455 38.90 30.94 39.14
N LYS A 456 37.75 30.46 38.63
CA LYS A 456 37.31 29.05 38.75
C LYS A 456 37.14 28.47 37.36
N ARG A 457 37.54 27.22 37.15
CA ARG A 457 37.38 26.55 35.85
C ARG A 457 35.91 26.21 35.62
N GLY A 458 35.32 26.81 34.58
CA GLY A 458 33.99 26.46 34.08
C GLY A 458 34.04 25.32 33.05
N VAL A 459 32.87 24.96 32.52
CA VAL A 459 32.76 24.01 31.40
C VAL A 459 33.11 24.75 30.11
N GLY A 460 34.24 24.42 29.50
CA GLY A 460 34.73 25.07 28.27
C GLY A 460 36.25 25.05 28.13
N LYS A 461 36.79 25.99 27.35
CA LYS A 461 38.24 26.18 27.20
C LYS A 461 38.84 26.57 28.55
N THR A 462 39.91 25.89 28.93
CA THR A 462 40.64 26.15 30.17
C THR A 462 41.89 26.97 29.89
N ASP A 463 42.26 27.82 30.85
CA ASP A 463 43.39 28.75 30.72
C ASP A 463 44.77 28.05 30.73
N ARG A 464 44.78 26.77 31.11
CA ARG A 464 45.94 25.88 31.05
C ARG A 464 45.55 24.55 30.43
N ARG A 465 46.50 23.95 29.70
CA ARG A 465 46.34 22.64 29.05
C ARG A 465 46.20 21.52 30.07
#